data_AF-A0A8C3N1X7-F1
#
_entry.id   AF-A0A8C3N1X7-F1
#
_cell.length_a   1.000
_cell.length_b   1.000
_cell.length_c   1.000
_cell.angle_alpha   90.00
_cell.angle_beta   90.00
_cell.angle_gamma   90.00
#
_symmetry.space_group_name_H-M   'P 1'
#
loop_
_entity.id
_entity.type
_entity.pdbx_description
1 polymer ?
#
loop_
_entity_poly.entity_id
_entity_poly.type
_entity_poly.pdbx_seq_one_letter_code
_entity_poly.pdbx_strand_id
1 'polypeptide(L)'
;MRRLFLLLCSAVSCCTAAAEAALPAAGDGSAERVPAQKARVKFGLRSSPDAGEDGCALAIGQQQCLEDCKFNVTAKTFFIIHGWTMSGMFETWLDSLVSALQEREKDANVVVVDWLSLAHQLYTDAVNNTQIVGKTIARLLDWLQENPLFKLENVHLIGYSLGAHVAGFAGNHVHGTIGRITGLDPAGPMFEGVDPSRRLSPDDANFVDVLHTYTRETLGVSIGIQMPVGHLDIYPNGGDFQPGCGLSDVLGAIAYGTIGEVVKCEHERSVHLFVDSLVNQDKQSFAFQCTDSSRFKKGICLSCRKNRCNGIGYNARRIRHKRNSKMYLKTRADMPFKVYHYQMKMHVFSYKGLGEVDPTFSVTLHGTNGDSEPLSLEMLDLIGLNATNTFLVYTEEDMGELLKIKLTWEGTSQSWYDLWKELRSYWYRPVNSSQELHIRRIRVKSGETQQRFAFCVEDSQLTSISPGKELWFVKCTEEWQKRSVSNLL
;
A
#
# COMPACT_ATOMS: atom_id res chain seq x y z
N MET A 1 -3.95 55.67 43.14
CA MET A 1 -4.06 55.28 41.73
C MET A 1 -3.83 53.79 41.62
N ARG A 2 -4.80 53.08 41.01
CA ARG A 2 -4.87 51.62 40.83
C ARG A 2 -3.67 51.07 40.04
N ARG A 3 -3.10 49.93 40.45
CA ARG A 3 -2.79 48.80 39.56
C ARG A 3 -2.89 47.49 40.34
N LEU A 4 -3.93 46.73 40.00
CA LEU A 4 -4.21 45.37 40.45
C LEU A 4 -3.74 44.45 39.33
N PHE A 5 -2.70 43.64 39.57
CA PHE A 5 -2.37 42.52 38.70
C PHE A 5 -2.93 41.26 39.35
N LEU A 6 -4.05 40.77 38.80
CA LEU A 6 -4.57 39.44 39.05
C LEU A 6 -3.81 38.47 38.13
N LEU A 7 -2.93 37.64 38.70
CA LEU A 7 -2.49 36.41 38.06
C LEU A 7 -3.55 35.33 38.33
N LEU A 8 -4.29 34.95 37.29
CA LEU A 8 -4.99 33.68 37.21
C LEU A 8 -3.96 32.58 36.95
N CYS A 9 -3.65 31.78 37.97
CA CYS A 9 -3.06 30.46 37.75
C CYS A 9 -4.20 29.48 37.48
N SER A 10 -4.41 29.14 36.21
CA SER A 10 -5.15 27.94 35.81
C SER A 10 -4.30 26.72 36.15
N ALA A 11 -4.74 25.93 37.15
CA ALA A 11 -4.14 24.65 37.47
C ALA A 11 -4.52 23.63 36.39
N VAL A 12 -3.58 23.34 35.48
CA VAL A 12 -3.60 22.13 34.65
C VAL A 12 -2.63 21.15 35.29
N SER A 13 -3.13 20.30 36.18
CA SER A 13 -2.44 19.08 36.61
C SER A 13 -3.44 18.17 37.31
N CYS A 14 -4.02 17.22 36.59
CA CYS A 14 -4.85 16.19 37.23
C CYS A 14 -4.74 14.79 36.61
N CYS A 15 -3.66 14.50 35.86
CA CYS A 15 -3.44 13.16 35.30
C CYS A 15 -2.01 12.65 35.52
N THR A 16 -1.41 12.97 36.67
CA THR A 16 -0.27 12.21 37.20
C THR A 16 -0.69 11.58 38.53
N ALA A 17 -0.67 10.25 38.60
CA ALA A 17 -0.76 9.56 39.86
C ALA A 17 0.47 9.95 40.70
N ALA A 18 0.26 10.80 41.70
CA ALA A 18 1.29 11.20 42.65
C ALA A 18 1.63 10.00 43.55
N ALA A 19 2.87 9.52 43.46
CA ALA A 19 3.50 8.80 44.55
C ALA A 19 4.10 9.85 45.49
N GLU A 20 3.58 9.96 46.71
CA GLU A 20 4.16 10.81 47.76
C GLU A 20 5.55 10.28 48.15
N ALA A 21 6.59 11.08 47.89
CA ALA A 21 7.93 10.84 48.42
C ALA A 21 8.11 11.63 49.71
N ALA A 22 7.96 10.95 50.85
CA ALA A 22 8.46 11.44 52.12
C ALA A 22 10.00 11.26 52.15
N LEU A 23 10.74 12.33 52.49
CA LEU A 23 12.18 12.28 52.77
C LEU A 23 12.46 11.40 54.00
N PRO A 24 13.50 10.54 53.97
CA PRO A 24 14.19 10.18 55.19
C PRO A 24 15.64 10.67 55.19
N ALA A 25 16.09 10.95 56.41
CA ALA A 25 17.44 11.34 56.78
C ALA A 25 18.47 10.24 56.50
N ALA A 26 19.73 10.66 56.48
CA ALA A 26 20.93 9.88 56.19
C ALA A 26 21.02 8.53 56.93
N GLY A 27 21.39 7.47 56.20
CA GLY A 27 21.69 6.14 56.73
C GLY A 27 22.23 5.20 55.63
N ASP A 28 23.19 4.37 56.02
CA ASP A 28 24.12 3.54 55.24
C ASP A 28 23.50 2.35 54.47
N GLY A 29 24.15 1.95 53.36
CA GLY A 29 24.18 0.59 52.79
C GLY A 29 22.89 -0.07 52.27
N SER A 30 22.68 -0.03 50.94
CA SER A 30 22.25 -1.13 50.03
C SER A 30 21.49 -0.58 48.82
N ALA A 31 21.84 -1.05 47.61
CA ALA A 31 21.22 -0.61 46.37
C ALA A 31 19.78 -1.15 46.26
N GLU A 32 18.81 -0.38 46.73
CA GLU A 32 17.39 -0.60 46.47
C GLU A 32 17.09 -0.42 44.98
N ARG A 33 16.59 -1.50 44.35
CA ARG A 33 16.01 -1.43 43.00
C ARG A 33 14.78 -0.55 43.06
N VAL A 34 14.83 0.58 42.36
CA VAL A 34 13.65 1.39 42.02
C VAL A 34 12.58 0.47 41.38
N PRO A 35 11.31 0.49 41.81
CA PRO A 35 10.30 -0.38 41.24
C PRO A 35 10.11 -0.04 39.76
N ALA A 36 10.28 -1.04 38.88
CA ALA A 36 9.99 -0.89 37.46
C ALA A 36 8.53 -0.41 37.29
N GLN A 37 8.36 0.78 36.71
CA GLN A 37 7.06 1.33 36.37
C GLN A 37 6.32 0.29 35.51
N LYS A 38 5.16 -0.22 35.96
CA LYS A 38 4.39 -1.24 35.23
C LYS A 38 4.17 -0.75 33.79
N ALA A 39 4.58 -1.56 32.80
CA ALA A 39 4.27 -1.33 31.39
C ALA A 39 2.75 -1.14 31.23
N ARG A 40 2.35 -0.01 30.65
CA ARG A 40 0.95 0.41 30.52
C ARG A 40 0.70 0.89 29.09
N VAL A 41 -0.45 0.50 28.56
CA VAL A 41 -1.02 1.06 27.32
C VAL A 41 -1.64 2.41 27.66
N LYS A 42 -1.36 3.44 26.88
CA LYS A 42 -1.98 4.77 27.01
C LYS A 42 -2.78 5.10 25.75
N PHE A 43 -3.82 5.91 25.92
CA PHE A 43 -4.72 6.32 24.85
C PHE A 43 -4.66 7.83 24.70
N GLY A 44 -3.84 8.33 23.79
CA GLY A 44 -3.68 9.77 23.58
C GLY A 44 -4.66 10.29 22.53
N LEU A 45 -5.69 11.03 22.93
CA LEU A 45 -6.53 11.78 22.02
C LEU A 45 -5.75 12.98 21.47
N ARG A 46 -5.71 13.10 20.14
CA ARG A 46 -5.01 14.17 19.43
C ARG A 46 -5.98 15.28 19.06
N SER A 47 -5.71 16.47 19.59
CA SER A 47 -6.50 17.70 19.37
C SER A 47 -5.88 18.61 18.29
N SER A 48 -4.60 18.41 17.99
CA SER A 48 -3.80 19.20 17.05
C SER A 48 -2.85 18.25 16.28
N PRO A 49 -2.44 18.58 15.05
CA PRO A 49 -1.46 17.79 14.30
C PRO A 49 -0.01 17.94 14.81
N ASP A 50 0.28 18.97 15.61
CA ASP A 50 1.63 19.24 16.12
C ASP A 50 1.99 18.32 17.29
N ALA A 51 3.08 17.55 17.15
CA ALA A 51 3.61 16.62 18.15
C ALA A 51 4.05 17.27 19.49
N GLY A 52 4.13 18.60 19.54
CA GLY A 52 4.57 19.38 20.71
C GLY A 52 3.46 19.79 21.68
N GLU A 53 2.18 19.62 21.32
CA GLU A 53 1.08 19.76 22.28
C GLU A 53 0.72 18.36 22.81
N ASP A 54 0.94 18.15 24.11
CA ASP A 54 0.61 16.91 24.81
C ASP A 54 -0.86 16.53 24.50
N GLY A 55 -1.03 15.44 23.75
CA GLY A 55 -2.34 14.85 23.52
C GLY A 55 -3.02 14.51 24.84
N CYS A 56 -4.34 14.62 24.90
CA CYS A 56 -5.06 14.37 26.13
C CYS A 56 -5.23 12.87 26.37
N ALA A 57 -4.86 12.37 27.55
CA ALA A 57 -4.87 10.95 27.84
C ALA A 57 -6.27 10.46 28.30
N LEU A 58 -6.84 9.50 27.59
CA LEU A 58 -8.07 8.81 27.98
C LEU A 58 -7.72 7.69 28.99
N ALA A 59 -8.47 7.64 30.09
CA ALA A 59 -8.35 6.61 31.12
C ALA A 59 -9.68 5.87 31.29
N ILE A 60 -9.60 4.53 31.26
CA ILE A 60 -10.78 3.66 31.41
C ILE A 60 -11.43 3.91 32.77
N GLY A 61 -12.75 4.10 32.79
CA GLY A 61 -13.53 4.34 34.00
C GLY A 61 -13.51 5.80 34.50
N GLN A 62 -12.81 6.71 33.83
CA GLN A 62 -12.68 8.11 34.26
C GLN A 62 -13.45 9.03 33.31
N GLN A 63 -14.72 9.29 33.61
CA GLN A 63 -15.60 10.13 32.80
C GLN A 63 -15.06 11.56 32.63
N GLN A 64 -14.46 12.13 33.69
CA GLN A 64 -13.87 13.47 33.65
C GLN A 64 -12.80 13.60 32.57
N CYS A 65 -12.00 12.54 32.32
CA CYS A 65 -11.00 12.56 31.26
C CYS A 65 -11.64 12.71 29.87
N LEU A 66 -12.81 12.11 29.62
CA LEU A 66 -13.49 12.29 28.33
C LEU A 66 -13.91 13.76 28.14
N GLU A 67 -14.41 14.40 29.19
CA GLU A 67 -14.85 15.80 29.16
C GLU A 67 -13.67 16.76 29.00
N ASP A 68 -12.61 16.55 29.79
CA ASP A 68 -11.38 17.36 29.75
C ASP A 68 -10.69 17.25 28.38
N CYS A 69 -10.67 16.04 27.80
CA CYS A 69 -10.16 15.78 26.46
C CYS A 69 -11.12 16.23 25.35
N LYS A 70 -12.34 16.69 25.69
CA LYS A 70 -13.40 17.06 24.73
C LYS A 70 -13.72 15.94 23.74
N PHE A 71 -13.72 14.69 24.20
CA PHE A 71 -14.03 13.53 23.39
C PHE A 71 -15.49 13.58 22.92
N ASN A 72 -15.71 13.59 21.60
CA ASN A 72 -17.06 13.61 21.05
C ASN A 72 -17.61 12.19 20.90
N VAL A 73 -18.44 11.76 21.85
CA VAL A 73 -18.99 10.41 21.93
C VAL A 73 -19.80 10.01 20.68
N THR A 74 -20.41 10.98 19.99
CA THR A 74 -21.23 10.72 18.80
C THR A 74 -20.43 10.67 17.50
N ALA A 75 -19.21 11.20 17.50
CA ALA A 75 -18.37 11.31 16.31
C ALA A 75 -17.71 9.97 15.94
N LYS A 76 -17.23 9.91 14.70
CA LYS A 76 -16.34 8.83 14.25
C LYS A 76 -15.07 8.84 15.09
N THR A 77 -14.60 7.66 15.49
CA THR A 77 -13.39 7.53 16.31
C THR A 77 -12.38 6.64 15.61
N PHE A 78 -11.21 7.21 15.32
CA PHE A 78 -10.07 6.50 14.77
C PHE A 78 -9.13 6.12 15.89
N PHE A 79 -8.70 4.86 15.94
CA PHE A 79 -7.60 4.42 16.79
C PHE A 79 -6.42 4.07 15.90
N ILE A 80 -5.30 4.78 16.04
CA ILE A 80 -4.06 4.48 15.34
C ILE A 80 -3.18 3.64 16.26
N ILE A 81 -2.80 2.46 15.78
CA ILE A 81 -2.07 1.46 16.56
C ILE A 81 -0.76 1.16 15.85
N HIS A 82 0.35 1.62 16.43
CA HIS A 82 1.70 1.43 15.87
C HIS A 82 2.20 -0.01 15.99
N GLY A 83 3.31 -0.31 15.32
CA GLY A 83 3.96 -1.61 15.26
C GLY A 83 5.07 -1.83 16.29
N TRP A 84 5.91 -2.83 15.99
CA TRP A 84 7.16 -3.08 16.71
C TRP A 84 8.16 -1.93 16.51
N THR A 85 8.96 -1.61 17.53
CA THR A 85 9.96 -0.54 17.42
C THR A 85 11.26 -0.89 18.12
N MET A 86 12.38 -0.65 17.43
CA MET A 86 13.72 -0.78 18.01
C MET A 86 14.17 0.46 18.77
N SER A 87 13.60 1.63 18.49
CA SER A 87 14.03 2.88 19.13
C SER A 87 13.28 3.15 20.44
N GLY A 88 12.13 2.49 20.66
CA GLY A 88 11.22 2.81 21.76
C GLY A 88 10.51 4.16 21.58
N MET A 89 10.57 4.73 20.38
CA MET A 89 9.90 5.99 20.01
C MET A 89 8.90 5.75 18.88
N PHE A 90 7.94 6.67 18.72
CA PHE A 90 7.05 6.68 17.57
C PHE A 90 7.82 6.96 16.28
N GLU A 91 7.34 6.37 15.18
CA GLU A 91 7.85 6.61 13.84
C GLU A 91 7.19 7.86 13.24
N THR A 92 7.89 8.54 12.33
CA THR A 92 7.50 9.85 11.77
C THR A 92 6.21 9.79 10.95
N TRP A 93 5.84 8.62 10.42
CA TRP A 93 4.59 8.44 9.69
C TRP A 93 3.35 8.67 10.57
N LEU A 94 3.47 8.53 11.90
CA LEU A 94 2.34 8.64 12.82
C LEU A 94 1.70 10.03 12.77
N ASP A 95 2.52 11.07 12.81
CA ASP A 95 2.05 12.46 12.79
C ASP A 95 1.43 12.81 11.43
N SER A 96 2.00 12.26 10.35
CA SER A 96 1.44 12.42 9.00
C SER A 96 0.05 11.79 8.89
N LEU A 97 -0.17 10.62 9.50
CA LEU A 97 -1.47 9.94 9.52
C LEU A 97 -2.48 10.66 10.41
N VAL A 98 -2.08 11.12 11.60
CA VAL A 98 -2.94 11.92 12.49
C VAL A 98 -3.42 13.18 11.77
N SER A 99 -2.49 13.93 11.17
CA SER A 99 -2.77 15.17 10.44
C SER A 99 -3.73 14.93 9.29
N ALA A 100 -3.46 13.91 8.46
CA ALA A 100 -4.31 13.56 7.33
C ALA A 100 -5.73 13.15 7.74
N LEU A 101 -5.89 12.45 8.88
CA LEU A 101 -7.20 12.08 9.40
C LEU A 101 -7.97 13.28 9.93
N GLN A 102 -7.32 14.16 10.71
CA GLN A 102 -7.95 15.38 11.23
C GLN A 102 -8.36 16.34 10.12
N GLU A 103 -7.57 16.44 9.05
CA GLU A 103 -7.93 17.24 7.88
C GLU A 103 -9.12 16.64 7.11
N ARG A 104 -9.12 15.31 6.94
CA ARG A 104 -10.16 14.57 6.22
C ARG A 104 -11.48 14.51 6.98
N GLU A 105 -11.44 14.35 8.30
CA GLU A 105 -12.57 14.13 9.18
C GLU A 105 -12.50 15.09 10.39
N LYS A 106 -12.85 16.37 10.15
CA LYS A 106 -12.64 17.47 11.10
C LYS A 106 -13.31 17.28 12.48
N ASP A 107 -14.41 16.55 12.52
CA ASP A 107 -15.19 16.32 13.75
C ASP A 107 -14.85 14.99 14.43
N ALA A 108 -13.95 14.18 13.85
CA ALA A 108 -13.62 12.86 14.37
C ALA A 108 -12.65 12.92 15.55
N ASN A 109 -12.79 11.94 16.45
CA ASN A 109 -11.77 11.70 17.47
C ASN A 109 -10.63 10.90 16.84
N VAL A 110 -9.38 11.33 17.03
CA VAL A 110 -8.19 10.59 16.61
C VAL A 110 -7.39 10.21 17.84
N VAL A 111 -7.36 8.91 18.16
CA VAL A 111 -6.71 8.36 19.35
C VAL A 111 -5.48 7.56 18.94
N VAL A 112 -4.31 7.95 19.43
CA VAL A 112 -3.08 7.16 19.30
C VAL A 112 -3.00 6.18 20.47
N VAL A 113 -2.84 4.90 20.16
CA VAL A 113 -2.62 3.85 21.16
C VAL A 113 -1.11 3.71 21.38
N ASP A 114 -0.63 4.26 22.49
CA ASP A 114 0.77 4.12 22.93
C ASP A 114 0.93 2.81 23.68
N TRP A 115 1.63 1.86 23.04
CA TRP A 115 2.10 0.64 23.68
C TRP A 115 3.62 0.47 23.51
N LEU A 116 4.37 1.58 23.37
CA LEU A 116 5.82 1.58 23.12
C LEU A 116 6.59 0.71 24.11
N SER A 117 6.24 0.76 25.40
CA SER A 117 6.88 -0.07 26.44
C SER A 117 6.74 -1.58 26.22
N LEU A 118 5.68 -2.02 25.53
CA LEU A 118 5.38 -3.41 25.21
C LEU A 118 5.82 -3.78 23.78
N ALA A 119 5.91 -2.80 22.89
CA ALA A 119 6.39 -2.95 21.51
C ALA A 119 7.91 -2.95 21.41
N HIS A 120 8.60 -2.18 22.27
CA HIS A 120 10.06 -2.11 22.37
C HIS A 120 10.60 -3.25 23.23
N GLN A 121 10.34 -4.47 22.78
CA GLN A 121 10.80 -5.71 23.40
C GLN A 121 11.41 -6.60 22.31
N LEU A 122 11.98 -7.74 22.71
CA LEU A 122 12.31 -8.79 21.73
C LEU A 122 11.07 -9.10 20.89
N TYR A 123 11.26 -9.35 19.59
CA TYR A 123 10.13 -9.48 18.66
C TYR A 123 9.10 -10.52 19.13
N THR A 124 9.56 -11.66 19.67
CA THR A 124 8.67 -12.70 20.24
C THR A 124 7.83 -12.22 21.42
N ASP A 125 8.41 -11.38 22.28
CA ASP A 125 7.70 -10.81 23.42
C ASP A 125 6.71 -9.73 22.97
N ALA A 126 7.11 -8.89 22.02
CA ALA A 126 6.22 -7.91 21.41
C ALA A 126 5.03 -8.57 20.70
N VAL A 127 5.25 -9.69 19.98
CA VAL A 127 4.21 -10.54 19.39
C VAL A 127 3.25 -11.03 20.47
N ASN A 128 3.75 -11.57 21.58
CA ASN A 128 2.89 -12.03 22.68
C ASN A 128 2.09 -10.89 23.32
N ASN A 129 2.71 -9.71 23.45
CA ASN A 129 2.07 -8.53 24.00
C ASN A 129 0.91 -8.01 23.14
N THR A 130 0.85 -8.33 21.85
CA THR A 130 -0.25 -7.88 20.97
C THR A 130 -1.63 -8.26 21.49
N GLN A 131 -1.78 -9.45 22.09
CA GLN A 131 -3.02 -9.89 22.71
C GLN A 131 -3.38 -9.08 23.95
N ILE A 132 -2.38 -8.71 24.76
CA ILE A 132 -2.57 -7.92 25.98
C ILE A 132 -3.05 -6.51 25.60
N VAL A 133 -2.41 -5.91 24.58
CA VAL A 133 -2.80 -4.58 24.09
C VAL A 133 -4.19 -4.63 23.46
N GLY A 134 -4.49 -5.63 22.62
CA GLY A 134 -5.80 -5.79 22.00
C GLY A 134 -6.93 -5.91 23.03
N LYS A 135 -6.74 -6.73 24.07
CA LYS A 135 -7.68 -6.84 25.20
C LYS A 135 -7.85 -5.51 25.96
N THR A 136 -6.79 -4.71 26.05
CA THR A 136 -6.85 -3.40 26.72
C THR A 136 -7.64 -2.39 25.90
N ILE A 137 -7.48 -2.38 24.56
CA ILE A 137 -8.31 -1.58 23.65
C ILE A 137 -9.77 -2.03 23.73
N ALA A 138 -10.04 -3.34 23.69
CA ALA A 138 -11.39 -3.88 23.81
C ALA A 138 -12.09 -3.41 25.10
N ARG A 139 -11.39 -3.43 26.25
CA ARG A 139 -11.93 -2.90 27.53
C ARG A 139 -12.23 -1.40 27.48
N LEU A 140 -11.41 -0.60 26.79
CA LEU A 140 -11.71 0.81 26.60
C LEU A 140 -12.99 0.98 25.77
N LEU A 141 -13.12 0.26 24.66
CA LEU A 141 -14.31 0.29 23.81
C LEU A 141 -15.57 -0.20 24.55
N ASP A 142 -15.43 -1.23 25.38
CA ASP A 142 -16.49 -1.76 26.24
C ASP A 142 -16.95 -0.74 27.29
N TRP A 143 -16.02 0.04 27.84
CA TRP A 143 -16.39 1.12 28.74
C TRP A 143 -17.03 2.29 28.00
N LEU A 144 -16.52 2.68 26.83
CA LEU A 144 -17.11 3.76 26.02
C LEU A 144 -18.55 3.44 25.59
N GLN A 145 -18.86 2.17 25.29
CA GLN A 145 -20.21 1.74 24.92
C GLN A 145 -21.22 1.70 26.08
N GLU A 146 -20.78 1.88 27.34
CA GLU A 146 -21.71 2.13 28.44
C GLU A 146 -22.50 3.43 28.23
N ASN A 147 -21.94 4.37 27.45
CA ASN A 147 -22.68 5.51 26.94
C ASN A 147 -23.49 5.10 25.70
N PRO A 148 -24.83 5.19 25.71
CA PRO A 148 -25.68 4.72 24.61
C PRO A 148 -25.53 5.53 23.31
N LEU A 149 -24.88 6.70 23.37
CA LEU A 149 -24.57 7.49 22.18
C LEU A 149 -23.32 7.00 21.45
N PHE A 150 -22.43 6.27 22.14
CA PHE A 150 -21.24 5.69 21.52
C PHE A 150 -21.64 4.43 20.76
N LYS A 151 -21.21 4.33 19.50
CA LYS A 151 -21.50 3.16 18.68
C LYS A 151 -20.24 2.58 18.09
N LEU A 152 -20.05 1.27 18.25
CA LEU A 152 -18.92 0.54 17.67
C LEU A 152 -18.89 0.64 16.13
N GLU A 153 -20.02 0.86 15.47
CA GLU A 153 -20.10 1.10 14.02
C GLU A 153 -19.34 2.37 13.57
N ASN A 154 -19.14 3.33 14.48
CA ASN A 154 -18.38 4.57 14.24
C ASN A 154 -16.89 4.42 14.58
N VAL A 155 -16.45 3.25 15.03
CA VAL A 155 -15.05 2.98 15.38
C VAL A 155 -14.30 2.43 14.16
N HIS A 156 -13.13 3.02 13.89
CA HIS A 156 -12.19 2.56 12.87
C HIS A 156 -10.81 2.35 13.49
N LEU A 157 -10.39 1.09 13.64
CA LEU A 157 -9.02 0.79 14.08
C LEU A 157 -8.08 0.74 12.87
N ILE A 158 -6.97 1.46 12.92
CA ILE A 158 -5.93 1.49 11.88
C ILE A 158 -4.66 0.97 12.52
N GLY A 159 -4.27 -0.27 12.18
CA GLY A 159 -3.13 -0.94 12.77
C GLY A 159 -2.01 -1.14 11.76
N TYR A 160 -0.79 -0.73 12.11
CA TYR A 160 0.41 -0.92 11.30
C TYR A 160 1.27 -2.07 11.85
N SER A 161 1.76 -2.97 10.99
CA SER A 161 2.66 -4.07 11.38
C SER A 161 2.03 -4.94 12.49
N LEU A 162 2.68 -5.11 13.65
CA LEU A 162 2.11 -5.77 14.84
C LEU A 162 0.78 -5.12 15.31
N GLY A 163 0.63 -3.81 15.11
CA GLY A 163 -0.57 -3.06 15.45
C GLY A 163 -1.83 -3.52 14.69
N ALA A 164 -1.67 -4.10 13.49
CA ALA A 164 -2.77 -4.70 12.75
C ALA A 164 -3.35 -5.92 13.48
N HIS A 165 -2.50 -6.74 14.09
CA HIS A 165 -2.94 -7.88 14.89
C HIS A 165 -3.50 -7.43 16.25
N VAL A 166 -2.93 -6.38 16.87
CA VAL A 166 -3.52 -5.74 18.04
C VAL A 166 -4.96 -5.28 17.74
N ALA A 167 -5.21 -4.68 16.57
CA ALA A 167 -6.54 -4.27 16.14
C ALA A 167 -7.49 -5.48 15.99
N GLY A 168 -7.01 -6.57 15.38
CA GLY A 168 -7.77 -7.82 15.26
C GLY A 168 -8.14 -8.41 16.63
N PHE A 169 -7.17 -8.48 17.55
CA PHE A 169 -7.42 -8.91 18.92
C PHE A 169 -8.41 -8.00 19.65
N ALA A 170 -8.38 -6.69 19.43
CA ALA A 170 -9.37 -5.78 20.00
C ALA A 170 -10.78 -6.08 19.47
N GLY A 171 -10.91 -6.29 18.15
CA GLY A 171 -12.17 -6.66 17.50
C GLY A 171 -12.76 -7.99 18.00
N ASN A 172 -11.90 -9.00 18.24
CA ASN A 172 -12.33 -10.30 18.75
C ASN A 172 -12.75 -10.28 20.23
N HIS A 173 -12.27 -9.32 21.03
CA HIS A 173 -12.54 -9.28 22.47
C HIS A 173 -13.60 -8.25 22.90
N VAL A 174 -13.95 -7.28 22.05
CA VAL A 174 -14.97 -6.27 22.38
C VAL A 174 -16.37 -6.88 22.33
N HIS A 175 -17.27 -6.45 23.22
CA HIS A 175 -18.66 -6.88 23.16
C HIS A 175 -19.40 -6.14 22.03
N GLY A 176 -19.58 -6.80 20.89
CA GLY A 176 -20.24 -6.24 19.72
C GLY A 176 -19.37 -6.38 18.48
N THR A 177 -19.54 -5.50 17.49
CA THR A 177 -18.76 -5.54 16.25
C THR A 177 -18.30 -4.15 15.86
N ILE A 178 -16.99 -3.99 15.72
CA ILE A 178 -16.34 -2.74 15.29
C ILE A 178 -16.74 -2.41 13.84
N GLY A 179 -16.89 -1.13 13.52
CA GLY A 179 -17.25 -0.65 12.19
C GLY A 179 -16.21 -1.03 11.13
N ARG A 180 -14.93 -0.73 11.38
CA ARG A 180 -13.87 -1.02 10.42
C ARG A 180 -12.52 -1.28 11.09
N ILE A 181 -11.75 -2.22 10.53
CA ILE A 181 -10.31 -2.38 10.81
C ILE A 181 -9.56 -2.22 9.49
N THR A 182 -8.52 -1.38 9.48
CA THR A 182 -7.55 -1.34 8.37
C THR A 182 -6.21 -1.86 8.84
N GLY A 183 -5.72 -2.92 8.19
CA GLY A 183 -4.39 -3.47 8.40
C GLY A 183 -3.39 -2.86 7.41
N LEU A 184 -2.40 -2.13 7.92
CA LEU A 184 -1.32 -1.54 7.13
C LEU A 184 -0.09 -2.45 7.26
N ASP A 185 0.13 -3.25 6.22
CA ASP A 185 1.14 -4.30 6.11
C ASP A 185 1.28 -5.13 7.41
N PRO A 186 0.25 -5.92 7.80
CA PRO A 186 0.30 -6.70 9.03
C PRO A 186 1.53 -7.61 9.08
N ALA A 187 2.11 -7.80 10.26
CA ALA A 187 3.35 -8.56 10.41
C ALA A 187 3.18 -10.04 10.00
N GLY A 188 4.09 -10.55 9.18
CA GLY A 188 4.13 -11.96 8.77
C GLY A 188 4.70 -12.91 9.83
N PRO A 189 5.88 -12.64 10.42
CA PRO A 189 6.54 -13.60 11.29
C PRO A 189 5.70 -13.86 12.55
N MET A 190 5.47 -15.14 12.86
CA MET A 190 4.61 -15.64 13.95
C MET A 190 3.09 -15.47 13.74
N PHE A 191 2.64 -14.96 12.58
CA PHE A 191 1.20 -14.83 12.25
C PHE A 191 0.82 -15.49 10.91
N GLU A 192 1.76 -15.64 9.98
CA GLU A 192 1.55 -16.37 8.72
C GLU A 192 1.11 -17.81 9.00
N GLY A 193 0.03 -18.25 8.35
CA GLY A 193 -0.55 -19.59 8.53
C GLY A 193 -1.19 -19.85 9.90
N VAL A 194 -1.21 -18.86 10.80
CA VAL A 194 -1.81 -19.00 12.13
C VAL A 194 -3.34 -18.93 12.05
N ASP A 195 -4.01 -19.57 13.00
CA ASP A 195 -5.48 -19.59 13.12
C ASP A 195 -6.07 -18.16 13.17
N PRO A 196 -7.21 -17.90 12.49
CA PRO A 196 -7.86 -16.58 12.49
C PRO A 196 -8.06 -15.95 13.88
N SER A 197 -8.33 -16.75 14.92
CA SER A 197 -8.51 -16.25 16.30
C SER A 197 -7.24 -15.65 16.93
N ARG A 198 -6.08 -15.90 16.31
CA ARG A 198 -4.75 -15.54 16.81
C ARG A 198 -4.01 -14.54 15.92
N ARG A 199 -4.72 -13.85 15.03
CA ARG A 199 -4.19 -12.81 14.15
C ARG A 199 -5.33 -11.86 13.75
N LEU A 200 -5.04 -10.95 12.81
CA LEU A 200 -6.08 -10.19 12.13
C LEU A 200 -6.88 -11.14 11.24
N SER A 201 -8.20 -10.99 11.23
CA SER A 201 -9.12 -11.79 10.46
C SER A 201 -10.32 -10.97 9.96
N PRO A 202 -11.05 -11.43 8.93
CA PRO A 202 -12.28 -10.76 8.49
C PRO A 202 -13.38 -10.73 9.55
N ASP A 203 -13.34 -11.62 10.56
CA ASP A 203 -14.39 -11.73 11.58
C ASP A 203 -14.26 -10.66 12.67
N ASP A 204 -13.12 -9.96 12.73
CA ASP A 204 -12.79 -9.01 13.81
C ASP A 204 -13.56 -7.67 13.70
N ALA A 205 -14.18 -7.37 12.55
CA ALA A 205 -14.98 -6.17 12.35
C ALA A 205 -15.99 -6.32 11.21
N ASN A 206 -16.95 -5.39 11.12
CA ASN A 206 -17.91 -5.31 10.02
C ASN A 206 -17.23 -5.18 8.66
N PHE A 207 -16.06 -4.53 8.60
CA PHE A 207 -15.22 -4.46 7.41
C PHE A 207 -13.75 -4.48 7.81
N VAL A 208 -12.97 -5.32 7.13
CA VAL A 208 -11.53 -5.43 7.33
C VAL A 208 -10.88 -5.28 5.96
N ASP A 209 -10.07 -4.24 5.80
CA ASP A 209 -9.30 -3.99 4.57
C ASP A 209 -7.81 -3.95 4.87
N VAL A 210 -7.00 -4.53 3.99
CA VAL A 210 -5.58 -4.77 4.26
C VAL A 210 -4.75 -4.33 3.06
N LEU A 211 -3.69 -3.56 3.33
CA LEU A 211 -2.65 -3.22 2.37
C LEU A 211 -1.43 -4.10 2.63
N HIS A 212 -1.02 -4.90 1.66
CA HIS A 212 0.17 -5.75 1.73
C HIS A 212 1.26 -5.14 0.85
N THR A 213 2.30 -4.58 1.45
CA THR A 213 3.35 -3.83 0.72
C THR A 213 4.73 -4.45 0.85
N TYR A 214 4.96 -5.37 1.79
CA TYR A 214 6.25 -6.04 1.94
C TYR A 214 6.15 -7.55 2.21
N THR A 215 5.57 -8.28 1.26
CA THR A 215 5.37 -9.73 1.32
C THR A 215 6.55 -10.53 0.76
N ARG A 216 7.67 -9.88 0.42
CA ARG A 216 8.83 -10.56 -0.16
C ARG A 216 9.52 -11.44 0.89
N GLU A 217 9.72 -12.70 0.54
CA GLU A 217 10.49 -13.62 1.38
C GLU A 217 11.99 -13.34 1.28
N THR A 218 12.63 -13.21 2.45
CA THR A 218 14.07 -13.21 2.59
C THR A 218 14.42 -14.30 3.59
N LEU A 219 15.24 -15.29 3.17
CA LEU A 219 15.59 -16.47 3.98
C LEU A 219 14.35 -17.27 4.46
N GLY A 220 13.28 -17.32 3.65
CA GLY A 220 12.05 -18.05 3.95
C GLY A 220 11.10 -17.33 4.92
N VAL A 221 11.34 -16.05 5.21
CA VAL A 221 10.47 -15.23 6.06
C VAL A 221 10.12 -13.93 5.34
N SER A 222 8.84 -13.57 5.30
CA SER A 222 8.38 -12.24 4.85
C SER A 222 8.08 -11.36 6.06
N ILE A 223 8.36 -10.05 5.95
CA ILE A 223 8.11 -9.09 7.02
C ILE A 223 6.61 -8.75 7.12
N GLY A 224 5.97 -8.48 5.98
CA GLY A 224 4.53 -8.43 5.86
C GLY A 224 3.93 -9.83 5.68
N ILE A 225 2.71 -10.02 6.17
CA ILE A 225 1.92 -11.25 6.00
C ILE A 225 1.52 -11.40 4.53
N GLN A 226 1.67 -12.59 3.96
CA GLN A 226 1.38 -12.86 2.56
C GLN A 226 -0.08 -13.30 2.36
N MET A 227 -0.58 -14.13 3.29
CA MET A 227 -1.95 -14.62 3.21
C MET A 227 -2.96 -13.48 3.33
N PRO A 228 -4.10 -13.56 2.62
CA PRO A 228 -5.19 -12.61 2.80
C PRO A 228 -5.78 -12.77 4.21
N VAL A 229 -5.97 -11.65 4.90
CA VAL A 229 -6.49 -11.60 6.27
C VAL A 229 -7.65 -10.64 6.45
N GLY A 230 -8.08 -9.94 5.40
CA GLY A 230 -9.24 -9.06 5.40
C GLY A 230 -10.40 -9.53 4.52
N HIS A 231 -11.48 -8.76 4.51
CA HIS A 231 -12.52 -8.87 3.49
C HIS A 231 -11.97 -8.44 2.11
N LEU A 232 -11.08 -7.45 2.12
CA LEU A 232 -10.42 -6.88 0.95
C LEU A 232 -8.91 -6.81 1.21
N ASP A 233 -8.13 -7.51 0.38
CA ASP A 233 -6.68 -7.59 0.52
C ASP A 233 -6.06 -7.01 -0.76
N ILE A 234 -5.39 -5.87 -0.63
CA ILE A 234 -4.80 -5.14 -1.74
C ILE A 234 -3.29 -5.31 -1.68
N TYR A 235 -2.68 -5.65 -2.81
CA TYR A 235 -1.25 -5.89 -2.98
C TYR A 235 -0.68 -4.88 -3.99
N PRO A 236 -0.37 -3.64 -3.57
CA PRO A 236 0.26 -2.63 -4.42
C PRO A 236 1.57 -3.17 -5.00
N ASN A 237 1.74 -3.00 -6.31
CA ASN A 237 2.89 -3.45 -7.10
C ASN A 237 3.15 -4.96 -7.09
N GLY A 238 2.22 -5.75 -6.56
CA GLY A 238 2.37 -7.19 -6.34
C GLY A 238 2.50 -7.57 -4.87
N GLY A 239 2.73 -6.58 -4.00
CA GLY A 239 2.91 -6.72 -2.56
C GLY A 239 4.34 -7.03 -2.12
N ASP A 240 5.21 -7.44 -3.03
CA ASP A 240 6.59 -7.87 -2.77
C ASP A 240 7.59 -6.72 -2.76
N PHE A 241 7.41 -5.73 -3.63
CA PHE A 241 8.34 -4.62 -3.80
C PHE A 241 7.61 -3.32 -4.09
N GLN A 242 8.08 -2.21 -3.52
CA GLN A 242 7.48 -0.89 -3.71
C GLN A 242 8.44 0.03 -4.49
N PRO A 243 7.97 0.70 -5.57
CA PRO A 243 8.80 1.65 -6.31
C PRO A 243 9.37 2.74 -5.40
N GLY A 244 10.63 3.10 -5.60
CA GLY A 244 11.35 4.07 -4.76
C GLY A 244 12.02 3.45 -3.52
N CYS A 245 11.63 2.23 -3.11
CA CYS A 245 12.31 1.49 -2.05
C CYS A 245 13.35 0.55 -2.68
N GLY A 246 14.58 1.01 -2.96
CA GLY A 246 15.61 0.14 -3.55
C GLY A 246 16.95 0.82 -3.87
N LEU A 247 18.05 0.21 -3.39
CA LEU A 247 19.49 0.48 -3.63
C LEU A 247 20.10 1.82 -3.19
N SER A 248 19.41 2.96 -3.26
CA SER A 248 19.95 4.22 -2.70
C SER A 248 20.04 4.18 -1.18
N ASP A 249 19.07 3.54 -0.52
CA ASP A 249 19.09 3.32 0.94
C ASP A 249 20.04 2.21 1.36
N VAL A 250 20.34 1.24 0.48
CA VAL A 250 21.28 0.16 0.79
C VAL A 250 22.71 0.69 0.89
N LEU A 251 23.14 1.54 -0.04
CA LEU A 251 24.47 2.17 0.01
C LEU A 251 24.58 3.19 1.16
N GLY A 252 23.52 3.95 1.42
CA GLY A 252 23.44 4.86 2.57
C GLY A 252 23.49 4.13 3.91
N ALA A 253 22.65 3.13 4.12
CA ALA A 253 22.59 2.40 5.39
C ALA A 253 23.77 1.48 5.64
N ILE A 254 24.42 0.94 4.60
CA ILE A 254 25.70 0.23 4.76
C ILE A 254 26.81 1.21 5.15
N ALA A 255 26.80 2.44 4.64
CA ALA A 255 27.77 3.47 5.01
C ALA A 255 27.56 4.04 6.42
N TYR A 256 26.31 4.09 6.91
CA TYR A 256 25.95 4.67 8.22
C TYR A 256 25.57 3.64 9.31
N GLY A 257 25.61 2.33 9.00
CA GLY A 257 25.29 1.28 9.96
C GLY A 257 23.79 1.15 10.33
N THR A 258 22.89 1.75 9.53
CA THR A 258 21.44 1.80 9.78
C THR A 258 20.66 0.77 8.96
N ILE A 259 21.10 -0.49 8.96
CA ILE A 259 20.46 -1.60 8.21
C ILE A 259 18.94 -1.70 8.48
N GLY A 260 18.49 -1.27 9.68
CA GLY A 260 17.07 -1.26 10.05
C GLY A 260 16.19 -0.22 9.34
N GLU A 261 16.75 0.84 8.73
CA GLU A 261 15.97 1.85 7.99
C GLU A 261 15.63 1.38 6.57
N VAL A 262 16.54 0.63 5.92
CA VAL A 262 16.36 0.07 4.57
C VAL A 262 15.22 -0.94 4.50
N VAL A 263 15.02 -1.68 5.58
CA VAL A 263 14.01 -2.75 5.68
C VAL A 263 12.61 -2.18 5.94
N LYS A 264 12.50 -0.88 6.27
CA LYS A 264 11.23 -0.24 6.63
C LYS A 264 10.50 0.41 5.46
N CYS A 265 11.18 0.81 4.39
CA CYS A 265 10.56 1.60 3.31
C CYS A 265 9.34 0.89 2.70
N GLU A 266 9.49 -0.38 2.28
CA GLU A 266 8.39 -1.17 1.73
C GLU A 266 7.29 -1.44 2.76
N HIS A 267 7.65 -1.61 4.04
CA HIS A 267 6.72 -1.86 5.13
C HIS A 267 5.85 -0.62 5.42
N GLU A 268 6.49 0.53 5.61
CA GLU A 268 5.86 1.83 5.88
C GLU A 268 5.09 2.38 4.67
N ARG A 269 5.38 1.91 3.44
CA ARG A 269 4.61 2.29 2.23
C ARG A 269 3.11 2.09 2.40
N SER A 270 2.68 1.08 3.14
CA SER A 270 1.26 0.85 3.45
C SER A 270 0.60 2.05 4.15
N VAL A 271 1.32 2.67 5.09
CA VAL A 271 0.88 3.89 5.79
C VAL A 271 0.80 5.06 4.81
N HIS A 272 1.84 5.28 4.01
CA HIS A 272 1.85 6.40 3.05
C HIS A 272 0.76 6.27 1.99
N LEU A 273 0.46 5.06 1.51
CA LEU A 273 -0.67 4.81 0.60
C LEU A 273 -2.02 5.12 1.26
N PHE A 274 -2.16 4.82 2.56
CA PHE A 274 -3.37 5.19 3.30
C PHE A 274 -3.48 6.70 3.49
N VAL A 275 -2.39 7.38 3.85
CA VAL A 275 -2.31 8.85 3.94
C VAL A 275 -2.65 9.52 2.61
N ASP A 276 -2.11 9.02 1.51
CA ASP A 276 -2.42 9.51 0.15
C ASP A 276 -3.92 9.43 -0.15
N SER A 277 -4.57 8.34 0.24
CA SER A 277 -6.01 8.17 0.04
C SER A 277 -6.89 9.13 0.86
N LEU A 278 -6.34 9.71 1.94
CA LEU A 278 -7.02 10.71 2.78
C LEU A 278 -6.90 12.11 2.16
N VAL A 279 -5.70 12.49 1.74
CA VAL A 279 -5.41 13.88 1.32
C VAL A 279 -5.62 14.13 -0.17
N ASN A 280 -5.33 13.15 -1.04
CA ASN A 280 -5.42 13.30 -2.50
C ASN A 280 -6.77 12.82 -3.05
N GLN A 281 -7.84 13.51 -2.65
CA GLN A 281 -9.23 13.11 -2.95
C GLN A 281 -9.60 13.17 -4.44
N ASP A 282 -8.92 14.02 -5.21
CA ASP A 282 -9.03 14.18 -6.66
C ASP A 282 -8.23 13.12 -7.43
N LYS A 283 -7.20 12.53 -6.79
CA LYS A 283 -6.32 11.50 -7.37
C LYS A 283 -6.54 10.14 -6.72
N GLN A 284 -7.79 9.71 -6.64
CA GLN A 284 -8.12 8.38 -6.11
C GLN A 284 -7.51 7.26 -6.96
N SER A 285 -6.82 6.35 -6.28
CA SER A 285 -6.26 5.12 -6.82
C SER A 285 -7.26 3.96 -6.72
N PHE A 286 -7.25 3.08 -7.72
CA PHE A 286 -8.11 1.91 -7.79
C PHE A 286 -7.28 0.63 -7.83
N ALA A 287 -7.72 -0.37 -7.07
CA ALA A 287 -7.21 -1.72 -7.14
C ALA A 287 -8.17 -2.62 -7.92
N PHE A 288 -7.63 -3.60 -8.64
CA PHE A 288 -8.39 -4.51 -9.49
C PHE A 288 -8.28 -5.94 -8.98
N GLN A 289 -9.43 -6.60 -8.85
CA GLN A 289 -9.52 -8.00 -8.45
C GLN A 289 -8.83 -8.90 -9.47
N CYS A 290 -7.92 -9.74 -8.97
CA CYS A 290 -7.23 -10.74 -9.77
C CYS A 290 -6.96 -11.99 -8.91
N THR A 291 -6.70 -13.12 -9.55
CA THR A 291 -6.37 -14.37 -8.83
C THR A 291 -4.98 -14.33 -8.24
N ASP A 292 -4.05 -13.65 -8.91
CA ASP A 292 -2.64 -13.57 -8.57
C ASP A 292 -1.99 -12.35 -9.24
N SER A 293 -0.80 -11.98 -8.73
CA SER A 293 -0.02 -10.84 -9.21
C SER A 293 0.46 -11.01 -10.66
N SER A 294 0.82 -12.23 -11.08
CA SER A 294 1.33 -12.50 -12.44
C SER A 294 0.29 -12.15 -13.50
N ARG A 295 -0.97 -12.56 -13.31
CA ARG A 295 -2.05 -12.23 -14.23
C ARG A 295 -2.39 -10.74 -14.25
N PHE A 296 -2.25 -10.05 -13.12
CA PHE A 296 -2.40 -8.59 -13.08
C PHE A 296 -1.29 -7.91 -13.88
N LYS A 297 -0.01 -8.29 -13.68
CA LYS A 297 1.15 -7.77 -14.42
C LYS A 297 1.06 -8.05 -15.93
N LYS A 298 0.37 -9.11 -16.36
CA LYS A 298 0.00 -9.35 -17.78
C LYS A 298 -1.14 -8.48 -18.30
N GLY A 299 -1.67 -7.56 -17.49
CA GLY A 299 -2.76 -6.66 -17.84
C GLY A 299 -4.12 -7.34 -17.95
N ILE A 300 -4.28 -8.59 -17.50
CA ILE A 300 -5.52 -9.38 -17.69
C ILE A 300 -6.67 -8.83 -16.83
N CYS A 301 -6.35 -8.27 -15.67
CA CYS A 301 -7.29 -7.91 -14.61
C CYS A 301 -7.44 -6.39 -14.46
N LEU A 302 -8.23 -5.74 -15.33
CA LEU A 302 -8.56 -4.30 -15.24
C LEU A 302 -10.07 -4.02 -15.34
N SER A 303 -10.92 -4.89 -14.80
CA SER A 303 -12.39 -4.75 -14.89
C SER A 303 -12.98 -4.20 -13.61
N CYS A 304 -13.87 -3.22 -13.70
CA CYS A 304 -14.69 -2.75 -12.58
C CYS A 304 -16.08 -3.40 -12.49
N ARG A 305 -16.48 -4.19 -13.50
CA ARG A 305 -17.79 -4.87 -13.51
C ARG A 305 -17.95 -5.78 -12.30
N LYS A 306 -19.14 -5.77 -11.67
CA LYS A 306 -19.49 -6.61 -10.50
C LYS A 306 -18.51 -6.42 -9.33
N ASN A 307 -18.12 -5.18 -9.01
CA ASN A 307 -17.21 -4.84 -7.92
C ASN A 307 -15.80 -5.47 -8.04
N ARG A 308 -15.35 -5.75 -9.27
CA ARG A 308 -13.99 -6.23 -9.53
C ARG A 308 -12.92 -5.14 -9.45
N CYS A 309 -13.29 -3.92 -9.08
CA CYS A 309 -12.37 -2.88 -8.68
C CYS A 309 -12.89 -2.18 -7.44
N ASN A 310 -11.99 -1.55 -6.68
CA ASN A 310 -12.30 -0.84 -5.46
C ASN A 310 -11.32 0.32 -5.25
N GLY A 311 -11.73 1.33 -4.48
CA GLY A 311 -10.78 2.33 -3.99
C GLY A 311 -9.82 1.68 -2.99
N ILE A 312 -8.64 2.29 -2.83
CA ILE A 312 -7.66 1.86 -1.82
C ILE A 312 -7.70 2.78 -0.59
N GLY A 313 -7.11 2.31 0.51
CA GLY A 313 -7.00 3.05 1.76
C GLY A 313 -8.36 3.50 2.30
N TYR A 314 -8.49 4.76 2.69
CA TYR A 314 -9.71 5.31 3.29
C TYR A 314 -10.95 5.10 2.43
N ASN A 315 -10.80 5.17 1.10
CA ASN A 315 -11.91 5.05 0.14
C ASN A 315 -12.32 3.60 -0.18
N ALA A 316 -11.64 2.60 0.40
CA ALA A 316 -11.99 1.20 0.24
C ALA A 316 -13.39 0.89 0.79
N ARG A 317 -14.16 0.09 0.04
CA ARG A 317 -15.56 -0.24 0.39
C ARG A 317 -15.73 -1.75 0.60
N ARG A 318 -16.55 -2.13 1.56
CA ARG A 318 -16.91 -3.54 1.76
C ARG A 318 -17.64 -4.08 0.52
N ILE A 319 -17.14 -5.17 -0.02
CA ILE A 319 -17.81 -5.90 -1.10
C ILE A 319 -18.55 -7.09 -0.48
N ARG A 320 -19.82 -7.31 -0.86
CA ARG A 320 -20.62 -8.45 -0.41
C ARG A 320 -20.17 -9.74 -1.13
N HIS A 321 -18.96 -10.21 -0.84
CA HIS A 321 -18.43 -11.49 -1.30
C HIS A 321 -18.31 -12.48 -0.14
N LYS A 322 -18.54 -13.76 -0.44
CA LYS A 322 -18.36 -14.86 0.53
C LYS A 322 -16.89 -15.25 0.76
N ARG A 323 -15.96 -14.71 -0.03
CA ARG A 323 -14.52 -15.04 0.01
C ARG A 323 -13.70 -13.74 0.03
N ASN A 324 -12.53 -13.81 0.64
CA ASN A 324 -11.51 -12.75 0.61
C ASN A 324 -11.19 -12.36 -0.83
N SER A 325 -11.06 -11.06 -1.08
CA SER A 325 -10.82 -10.54 -2.43
C SER A 325 -9.41 -9.97 -2.53
N LYS A 326 -8.53 -10.69 -3.24
CA LYS A 326 -7.21 -10.18 -3.63
C LYS A 326 -7.35 -9.16 -4.76
N MET A 327 -6.77 -7.99 -4.57
CA MET A 327 -6.73 -6.91 -5.56
C MET A 327 -5.31 -6.38 -5.74
N TYR A 328 -5.04 -5.84 -6.93
CA TYR A 328 -3.72 -5.38 -7.33
C TYR A 328 -3.82 -4.03 -8.03
N LEU A 329 -2.76 -3.25 -7.92
CA LEU A 329 -2.55 -2.01 -8.65
C LEU A 329 -1.05 -1.77 -8.81
N LYS A 330 -0.66 -0.87 -9.72
CA LYS A 330 0.66 -0.25 -9.73
C LYS A 330 0.57 1.11 -9.02
N THR A 331 1.71 1.61 -8.54
CA THR A 331 1.81 2.94 -7.93
C THR A 331 3.09 3.63 -8.39
N ARG A 332 3.16 4.95 -8.17
CA ARG A 332 4.38 5.74 -8.31
C ARG A 332 5.36 5.46 -7.16
N ALA A 333 6.59 5.93 -7.32
CA ALA A 333 7.59 5.93 -6.26
C ALA A 333 7.24 6.92 -5.15
N ASP A 334 6.65 8.07 -5.49
CA ASP A 334 6.36 9.16 -4.56
C ASP A 334 4.89 9.61 -4.61
N MET A 335 4.46 10.26 -3.55
CA MET A 335 3.11 10.79 -3.38
C MET A 335 2.89 12.03 -4.29
N PRO A 336 1.74 12.21 -4.97
CA PRO A 336 0.58 11.31 -5.00
C PRO A 336 0.88 10.01 -5.76
N PHE A 337 0.44 8.87 -5.23
CA PHE A 337 0.89 7.55 -5.71
C PHE A 337 0.12 7.02 -6.92
N LYS A 338 -0.94 7.70 -7.34
CA LYS A 338 -1.82 7.30 -8.44
C LYS A 338 -1.07 7.12 -9.76
N VAL A 339 -1.44 6.06 -10.48
CA VAL A 339 -1.10 5.84 -11.89
C VAL A 339 -2.37 5.45 -12.67
N TYR A 340 -2.28 5.50 -14.00
CA TYR A 340 -3.32 5.08 -14.92
C TYR A 340 -2.94 3.75 -15.56
N HIS A 341 -3.86 2.78 -15.55
CA HIS A 341 -3.62 1.42 -16.00
C HIS A 341 -4.26 1.15 -17.36
N TYR A 342 -3.50 0.58 -18.28
CA TYR A 342 -3.93 0.21 -19.61
C TYR A 342 -3.63 -1.26 -19.89
N GLN A 343 -4.67 -2.02 -20.25
CA GLN A 343 -4.51 -3.35 -20.82
C GLN A 343 -4.24 -3.18 -22.31
N MET A 344 -3.05 -3.58 -22.76
CA MET A 344 -2.68 -3.57 -24.16
C MET A 344 -2.68 -4.99 -24.72
N LYS A 345 -3.43 -5.21 -25.80
CA LYS A 345 -3.51 -6.50 -26.51
C LYS A 345 -2.97 -6.36 -27.91
N MET A 346 -1.91 -7.10 -28.19
CA MET A 346 -1.20 -7.07 -29.46
C MET A 346 -1.26 -8.45 -30.11
N HIS A 347 -1.79 -8.53 -31.32
CA HIS A 347 -1.78 -9.77 -32.08
C HIS A 347 -0.53 -9.83 -32.97
N VAL A 348 0.30 -10.84 -32.76
CA VAL A 348 1.58 -11.02 -33.43
C VAL A 348 1.46 -12.18 -34.41
N PHE A 349 1.56 -11.93 -35.72
CA PHE A 349 1.18 -12.90 -36.75
C PHE A 349 2.30 -13.88 -37.16
N SER A 350 3.58 -13.46 -37.26
CA SER A 350 4.66 -14.33 -37.76
C SER A 350 6.07 -13.77 -37.47
N TYR A 351 7.07 -14.67 -37.45
CA TYR A 351 8.52 -14.44 -37.31
C TYR A 351 9.27 -14.86 -38.59
N LYS A 352 10.37 -14.20 -38.94
CA LYS A 352 11.45 -14.74 -39.81
C LYS A 352 12.76 -14.80 -39.02
N GLY A 353 13.39 -15.98 -38.96
CA GLY A 353 14.70 -16.20 -38.33
C GLY A 353 14.67 -16.31 -36.80
N LEU A 354 14.96 -17.49 -36.25
CA LEU A 354 15.17 -17.68 -34.81
C LEU A 354 16.44 -16.95 -34.38
N GLY A 355 16.30 -15.82 -33.68
CA GLY A 355 17.34 -15.34 -32.78
C GLY A 355 17.06 -15.85 -31.36
N GLU A 356 18.12 -16.07 -30.58
CA GLU A 356 18.04 -16.53 -29.17
C GLU A 356 17.52 -15.45 -28.19
N VAL A 357 17.14 -14.26 -28.66
CA VAL A 357 16.88 -13.09 -27.81
C VAL A 357 15.41 -12.67 -27.90
N ASP A 358 14.75 -12.59 -26.75
CA ASP A 358 13.38 -12.11 -26.64
C ASP A 358 13.29 -10.62 -26.99
N PRO A 359 12.25 -10.19 -27.73
CA PRO A 359 12.14 -8.82 -28.22
C PRO A 359 11.73 -7.84 -27.12
N THR A 360 12.60 -6.91 -26.75
CA THR A 360 12.22 -5.84 -25.81
C THR A 360 11.41 -4.77 -26.53
N PHE A 361 10.18 -4.55 -26.07
CA PHE A 361 9.30 -3.50 -26.61
C PHE A 361 9.14 -2.35 -25.63
N SER A 362 9.09 -1.14 -26.16
CA SER A 362 8.58 0.04 -25.47
C SER A 362 7.43 0.67 -26.25
N VAL A 363 6.53 1.33 -25.54
CA VAL A 363 5.40 2.04 -26.14
C VAL A 363 5.37 3.49 -25.69
N THR A 364 5.06 4.39 -26.62
CA THR A 364 4.75 5.79 -26.33
C THR A 364 3.27 6.00 -26.59
N LEU A 365 2.54 6.48 -25.58
CA LEU A 365 1.12 6.78 -25.68
C LEU A 365 0.97 8.27 -26.01
N HIS A 366 0.23 8.57 -27.08
CA HIS A 366 -0.09 9.96 -27.45
C HIS A 366 -1.56 10.22 -27.18
N GLY A 367 -1.86 11.15 -26.27
CA GLY A 367 -3.20 11.47 -25.81
C GLY A 367 -3.61 12.91 -26.07
N THR A 368 -4.82 13.28 -25.63
CA THR A 368 -5.30 14.67 -25.75
C THR A 368 -4.60 15.62 -24.79
N ASN A 369 -4.11 15.10 -23.66
CA ASN A 369 -3.51 15.90 -22.60
C ASN A 369 -1.98 15.96 -22.67
N GLY A 370 -1.37 15.16 -23.55
CA GLY A 370 0.08 15.03 -23.67
C GLY A 370 0.52 13.66 -24.17
N ASP A 371 1.83 13.49 -24.21
CA ASP A 371 2.49 12.26 -24.65
C ASP A 371 3.24 11.64 -23.47
N SER A 372 3.22 10.32 -23.36
CA SER A 372 4.00 9.63 -22.33
C SER A 372 5.49 9.55 -22.72
N GLU A 373 6.37 9.44 -21.74
CA GLU A 373 7.71 8.88 -21.97
C GLU A 373 7.62 7.43 -22.52
N PRO A 374 8.69 6.88 -23.13
CA PRO A 374 8.72 5.48 -23.55
C PRO A 374 8.49 4.53 -22.36
N LEU A 375 7.41 3.76 -22.41
CA LEU A 375 7.01 2.81 -21.38
C LEU A 375 7.43 1.39 -21.81
N SER A 376 8.37 0.77 -21.10
CA SER A 376 8.79 -0.60 -21.39
C SER A 376 7.66 -1.60 -21.12
N LEU A 377 7.49 -2.59 -22.01
CA LEU A 377 6.53 -3.67 -21.85
C LEU A 377 7.18 -4.83 -21.09
N GLU A 378 6.69 -5.11 -19.88
CA GLU A 378 7.13 -6.26 -19.08
C GLU A 378 6.71 -7.57 -19.75
N MET A 379 7.67 -8.34 -20.25
CA MET A 379 7.45 -9.67 -20.83
C MET A 379 7.56 -10.74 -19.76
N LEU A 380 6.41 -11.27 -19.32
CA LEU A 380 6.37 -12.35 -18.33
C LEU A 380 6.36 -13.76 -18.93
N ASP A 381 5.91 -13.89 -20.18
CA ASP A 381 5.93 -15.13 -20.95
C ASP A 381 6.58 -14.85 -22.32
N LEU A 382 7.06 -15.91 -22.98
CA LEU A 382 7.46 -15.85 -24.38
C LEU A 382 6.33 -15.33 -25.26
N ILE A 383 6.66 -14.49 -26.23
CA ILE A 383 5.67 -13.94 -27.17
C ILE A 383 5.09 -15.07 -28.01
N GLY A 384 3.78 -15.29 -27.87
CA GLY A 384 3.05 -16.22 -28.68
C GLY A 384 2.98 -15.74 -30.14
N LEU A 385 3.41 -16.58 -31.07
CA LEU A 385 3.25 -16.36 -32.51
C LEU A 385 1.87 -16.78 -32.97
N ASN A 386 1.33 -16.04 -33.95
CA ASN A 386 -0.07 -16.14 -34.39
C ASN A 386 -1.05 -16.07 -33.20
N ALA A 387 -0.69 -15.31 -32.17
CA ALA A 387 -1.40 -15.23 -30.91
C ALA A 387 -1.56 -13.79 -30.43
N THR A 388 -2.52 -13.58 -29.52
CA THR A 388 -2.74 -12.28 -28.89
C THR A 388 -2.01 -12.23 -27.56
N ASN A 389 -0.97 -11.42 -27.49
CA ASN A 389 -0.19 -11.14 -26.30
C ASN A 389 -0.83 -9.97 -25.54
N THR A 390 -0.86 -10.05 -24.21
CA THR A 390 -1.47 -9.02 -23.35
C THR A 390 -0.42 -8.46 -22.40
N PHE A 391 -0.39 -7.15 -22.27
CA PHE A 391 0.56 -6.42 -21.44
C PHE A 391 -0.21 -5.45 -20.53
N LEU A 392 0.30 -5.26 -19.32
CA LEU A 392 -0.08 -4.12 -18.49
C LEU A 392 0.85 -2.96 -18.85
N VAL A 393 0.28 -1.83 -19.22
CA VAL A 393 0.99 -0.56 -19.40
C VAL A 393 0.44 0.39 -18.37
N TYR A 394 1.29 1.15 -17.68
CA TYR A 394 0.84 2.15 -16.73
C TYR A 394 1.68 3.42 -16.85
N THR A 395 1.08 4.56 -16.51
CA THR A 395 1.73 5.88 -16.57
C THR A 395 1.26 6.75 -15.41
N GLU A 396 2.12 7.68 -15.00
CA GLU A 396 1.87 8.60 -13.89
C GLU A 396 0.91 9.73 -14.27
N GLU A 397 0.85 10.06 -15.56
CA GLU A 397 0.10 11.20 -16.08
C GLU A 397 -1.21 10.79 -16.74
N ASP A 398 -2.22 11.67 -16.64
CA ASP A 398 -3.50 11.46 -17.32
C ASP A 398 -3.38 11.85 -18.79
N MET A 399 -3.25 10.84 -19.64
CA MET A 399 -3.18 11.01 -21.10
C MET A 399 -4.49 11.54 -21.72
N GLY A 400 -5.60 11.55 -21.00
CA GLY A 400 -6.91 11.86 -21.55
C GLY A 400 -7.35 10.80 -22.57
N GLU A 401 -7.89 11.23 -23.71
CA GLU A 401 -8.28 10.29 -24.76
C GLU A 401 -7.06 9.88 -25.61
N LEU A 402 -6.75 8.59 -25.68
CA LEU A 402 -5.64 8.09 -26.49
C LEU A 402 -5.90 8.29 -27.99
N LEU A 403 -4.95 8.91 -28.69
CA LEU A 403 -5.03 9.29 -30.11
C LEU A 403 -4.15 8.41 -31.00
N LYS A 404 -2.89 8.19 -30.59
CA LYS A 404 -1.92 7.36 -31.30
C LYS A 404 -1.08 6.55 -30.33
N ILE A 405 -0.47 5.47 -30.84
CA ILE A 405 0.49 4.65 -30.10
C ILE A 405 1.70 4.44 -31.00
N LYS A 406 2.89 4.72 -30.47
CA LYS A 406 4.15 4.34 -31.08
C LYS A 406 4.68 3.09 -30.37
N LEU A 407 4.92 2.03 -31.13
CA LEU A 407 5.56 0.81 -30.64
C LEU A 407 7.00 0.81 -31.12
N THR A 408 7.96 0.66 -30.22
CA THR A 408 9.38 0.58 -30.53
C THR A 408 9.91 -0.79 -30.14
N TRP A 409 10.63 -1.45 -31.04
CA TRP A 409 11.43 -2.63 -30.70
C TRP A 409 12.85 -2.15 -30.40
N GLU A 410 13.28 -2.26 -29.15
CA GLU A 410 14.64 -1.88 -28.75
C GLU A 410 15.67 -2.74 -29.50
N GLY A 411 16.70 -2.08 -30.03
CA GLY A 411 17.85 -2.78 -30.62
C GLY A 411 18.71 -3.41 -29.52
N THR A 412 19.51 -4.44 -29.85
CA THR A 412 20.47 -5.03 -28.93
C THR A 412 21.45 -3.97 -28.41
N SER A 413 21.30 -3.55 -27.15
CA SER A 413 22.29 -2.74 -26.45
C SER A 413 23.52 -3.61 -26.17
N GLN A 414 24.69 -3.19 -26.67
CA GLN A 414 25.98 -3.88 -26.46
C GLN A 414 26.30 -4.03 -24.97
N SER A 415 26.04 -5.22 -24.41
CA SER A 415 26.53 -5.63 -23.09
C SER A 415 27.94 -6.23 -23.23
N TRP A 416 28.80 -6.11 -22.21
CA TRP A 416 30.12 -6.76 -22.21
C TRP A 416 30.05 -8.28 -22.43
N TYR A 417 28.91 -8.90 -22.11
CA TYR A 417 28.64 -10.31 -22.40
C TYR A 417 28.53 -10.61 -23.90
N ASP A 418 27.99 -9.68 -24.70
CA ASP A 418 27.86 -9.83 -26.15
C ASP A 418 29.21 -9.73 -26.85
N LEU A 419 30.13 -8.91 -26.33
CA LEU A 419 31.49 -8.79 -26.85
C LEU A 419 32.32 -10.09 -26.68
N TRP A 420 32.07 -10.80 -25.58
CA TRP A 420 32.70 -12.10 -25.32
C TRP A 420 32.08 -13.23 -26.16
N LYS A 421 30.78 -13.11 -26.48
CA LYS A 421 30.09 -13.95 -27.48
C LYS A 421 30.62 -13.69 -28.89
N GLU A 422 30.85 -12.43 -29.28
CA GLU A 422 31.42 -12.05 -30.58
C GLU A 422 32.82 -12.62 -30.82
N LEU A 423 33.68 -12.61 -29.79
CA LEU A 423 35.01 -13.23 -29.83
C LEU A 423 34.95 -14.76 -29.98
N ARG A 424 33.93 -15.41 -29.40
CA ARG A 424 33.69 -16.86 -29.59
C ARG A 424 33.06 -17.20 -30.95
N SER A 425 32.24 -16.32 -31.50
CA SER A 425 31.57 -16.54 -32.80
C SER A 425 32.46 -16.26 -34.01
N TYR A 426 33.69 -15.77 -33.83
CA TYR A 426 34.66 -15.55 -34.91
C TYR A 426 35.05 -16.84 -35.66
N TRP A 427 34.62 -18.01 -35.19
CA TRP A 427 35.04 -19.30 -35.75
C TRP A 427 33.97 -20.14 -36.44
N TYR A 428 32.67 -19.82 -36.43
CA TYR A 428 31.69 -20.57 -37.25
C TYR A 428 30.41 -19.78 -37.61
N ARG A 429 30.20 -19.62 -38.94
CA ARG A 429 28.98 -19.24 -39.70
C ARG A 429 28.51 -17.76 -39.71
N PRO A 430 27.98 -17.29 -40.87
CA PRO A 430 27.41 -15.96 -41.00
C PRO A 430 25.99 -15.93 -40.42
N VAL A 431 25.74 -15.03 -39.46
CA VAL A 431 24.39 -14.79 -38.93
C VAL A 431 23.89 -13.46 -39.52
N ASN A 432 23.09 -13.55 -40.57
CA ASN A 432 22.29 -12.43 -41.08
C ASN A 432 20.87 -12.95 -41.31
N SER A 433 20.05 -12.96 -40.26
CA SER A 433 18.60 -13.11 -40.40
C SER A 433 17.94 -11.85 -39.87
N SER A 434 17.29 -11.07 -40.74
CA SER A 434 16.49 -9.91 -40.36
C SER A 434 15.30 -10.37 -39.52
N GLN A 435 15.35 -10.10 -38.21
CA GLN A 435 14.22 -10.37 -37.32
C GLN A 435 13.08 -9.40 -37.65
N GLU A 436 11.92 -9.94 -38.00
CA GLU A 436 10.74 -9.15 -38.36
C GLU A 436 9.49 -9.72 -37.70
N LEU A 437 8.67 -8.83 -37.12
CA LEU A 437 7.41 -9.14 -36.46
C LEU A 437 6.26 -8.40 -37.12
N HIS A 438 5.23 -9.15 -37.53
CA HIS A 438 4.03 -8.56 -38.13
C HIS A 438 2.96 -8.25 -37.09
N ILE A 439 2.62 -6.96 -36.95
CA ILE A 439 1.63 -6.45 -36.01
C ILE A 439 0.71 -5.51 -36.77
N ARG A 440 -0.60 -5.78 -36.72
CA ARG A 440 -1.61 -4.99 -37.48
C ARG A 440 -2.49 -4.13 -36.60
N ARG A 441 -2.69 -4.55 -35.35
CA ARG A 441 -3.68 -3.93 -34.47
C ARG A 441 -3.28 -4.09 -33.01
N ILE A 442 -3.45 -3.01 -32.27
CA ILE A 442 -3.35 -2.96 -30.82
C ILE A 442 -4.73 -2.60 -30.26
N ARG A 443 -5.24 -3.40 -29.33
CA ARG A 443 -6.46 -3.08 -28.59
C ARG A 443 -6.08 -2.61 -27.20
N VAL A 444 -6.60 -1.47 -26.77
CA VAL A 444 -6.32 -0.90 -25.46
C VAL A 444 -7.59 -0.82 -24.64
N LYS A 445 -7.50 -1.11 -23.35
CA LYS A 445 -8.56 -0.82 -22.37
C LYS A 445 -7.99 -0.04 -21.21
N SER A 446 -8.56 1.13 -20.90
CA SER A 446 -8.26 1.87 -19.67
C SER A 446 -8.93 1.20 -18.46
N GLY A 447 -8.18 1.05 -17.38
CA GLY A 447 -8.67 0.57 -16.08
C GLY A 447 -9.53 1.61 -15.37
N GLU A 448 -9.13 2.86 -15.40
CA GLU A 448 -9.80 3.96 -14.68
C GLU A 448 -11.10 4.36 -15.38
N THR A 449 -11.08 4.58 -16.70
CA THR A 449 -12.27 5.02 -17.45
C THR A 449 -13.12 3.86 -17.97
N GLN A 450 -12.61 2.62 -17.89
CA GLN A 450 -13.20 1.41 -18.50
C GLN A 450 -13.43 1.50 -20.03
N GLN A 451 -12.94 2.56 -20.69
CA GLN A 451 -13.04 2.75 -22.14
C GLN A 451 -12.17 1.74 -22.89
N ARG A 452 -12.56 1.46 -24.13
CA ARG A 452 -11.87 0.52 -25.02
C ARG A 452 -11.57 1.20 -26.35
N PHE A 453 -10.35 1.03 -26.80
CA PHE A 453 -9.83 1.61 -28.03
C PHE A 453 -9.25 0.51 -28.92
N ALA A 454 -9.27 0.76 -30.23
CA ALA A 454 -8.60 -0.08 -31.21
C ALA A 454 -7.74 0.82 -32.09
N PHE A 455 -6.45 0.51 -32.14
CA PHE A 455 -5.46 1.20 -32.94
C PHE A 455 -4.94 0.27 -34.03
N CYS A 456 -4.92 0.75 -35.26
CA CYS A 456 -4.47 0.06 -36.45
C CYS A 456 -3.22 0.75 -36.98
N VAL A 457 -2.35 0.01 -37.66
CA VAL A 457 -1.12 0.59 -38.23
C VAL A 457 -1.47 1.77 -39.14
N GLU A 458 -0.74 2.87 -38.99
CA GLU A 458 -0.95 4.11 -39.76
C GLU A 458 -0.73 3.89 -41.26
N ASP A 459 0.38 3.21 -41.63
CA ASP A 459 0.62 2.75 -42.99
C ASP A 459 0.31 1.26 -43.14
N SER A 460 -0.74 0.95 -43.88
CA SER A 460 -1.17 -0.43 -44.15
C SER A 460 -0.13 -1.31 -44.87
N GLN A 461 0.89 -0.72 -45.49
CA GLN A 461 1.98 -1.44 -46.15
C GLN A 461 3.11 -1.80 -45.17
N LEU A 462 3.33 -0.99 -44.12
CA LEU A 462 4.39 -1.18 -43.13
C LEU A 462 3.86 -1.93 -41.91
N THR A 463 3.48 -3.20 -42.05
CA THR A 463 2.96 -3.99 -40.91
C THR A 463 4.02 -4.77 -40.15
N SER A 464 5.28 -4.68 -40.56
CA SER A 464 6.42 -5.34 -39.90
C SER A 464 7.24 -4.35 -39.06
N ILE A 465 7.70 -4.80 -37.90
CA ILE A 465 8.69 -4.12 -37.06
C ILE A 465 9.92 -5.01 -36.92
N SER A 466 11.11 -4.41 -36.91
CA SER A 466 12.41 -5.07 -36.68
C SER A 466 13.17 -4.38 -35.55
N PRO A 467 14.22 -5.01 -34.97
CA PRO A 467 15.00 -4.39 -33.89
C PRO A 467 15.53 -3.00 -34.28
N GLY A 468 15.36 -2.03 -33.37
CA GLY A 468 15.75 -0.64 -33.58
C GLY A 468 14.78 0.16 -34.48
N LYS A 469 13.62 -0.39 -34.84
CA LYS A 469 12.57 0.29 -35.59
C LYS A 469 11.35 0.59 -34.71
N GLU A 470 10.54 1.51 -35.21
CA GLU A 470 9.27 1.91 -34.61
C GLU A 470 8.11 1.66 -35.57
N LEU A 471 6.92 1.50 -35.01
CA LEU A 471 5.69 1.31 -35.73
C LEU A 471 4.58 2.16 -35.12
N TRP A 472 3.91 2.94 -35.97
CA TRP A 472 2.87 3.88 -35.56
C TRP A 472 1.47 3.30 -35.74
N PHE A 473 0.63 3.49 -34.73
CA PHE A 473 -0.76 3.06 -34.73
C PHE A 473 -1.68 4.25 -34.45
N VAL A 474 -2.73 4.39 -35.26
CA VAL A 474 -3.79 5.41 -35.14
C VAL A 474 -5.13 4.74 -34.85
N LYS A 475 -6.13 5.48 -34.34
CA LYS A 475 -7.48 4.93 -34.15
C LYS A 475 -7.97 4.27 -35.44
N CYS A 476 -8.42 3.02 -35.35
CA CYS A 476 -8.88 2.28 -36.51
C CYS A 476 -10.07 2.99 -37.18
N THR A 477 -10.01 3.18 -38.49
CA THR A 477 -11.15 3.64 -39.31
C THR A 477 -12.20 2.53 -39.49
N GLU A 478 -13.42 2.88 -39.90
CA GLU A 478 -14.52 1.92 -40.10
C GLU A 478 -14.18 0.78 -41.09
N GLU A 479 -13.30 1.03 -42.06
CA GLU A 479 -12.86 0.02 -43.04
C GLU A 479 -12.11 -1.16 -42.40
N TRP A 480 -11.35 -0.91 -41.34
CA TRP A 480 -10.66 -1.95 -40.57
C TRP A 480 -11.62 -2.76 -39.68
N GLN A 481 -12.76 -2.20 -39.29
CA GLN A 481 -13.82 -2.96 -38.60
C GLN A 481 -14.46 -3.98 -39.56
N LYS A 482 -14.70 -3.59 -40.82
CA LYS A 482 -15.29 -4.45 -41.88
C LYS A 482 -14.37 -5.60 -42.32
N ARG A 483 -13.05 -5.37 -42.43
CA ARG A 483 -12.07 -6.42 -42.79
C ARG A 483 -12.00 -7.61 -41.81
N SER A 484 -12.52 -7.46 -40.58
CA SER A 484 -12.59 -8.57 -39.63
C SER A 484 -13.70 -9.59 -39.91
N VAL A 485 -14.69 -9.23 -40.73
CA VAL A 485 -15.81 -10.12 -41.10
C VAL A 485 -15.47 -10.91 -42.36
N SER A 486 -14.60 -10.39 -43.23
CA SER A 486 -14.30 -11.00 -44.54
C SER A 486 -13.13 -11.99 -44.56
N ASN A 487 -12.43 -12.22 -43.44
CA ASN A 487 -11.38 -13.26 -43.32
C ASN A 487 -11.85 -14.48 -42.49
N LEU A 488 -13.16 -14.70 -42.43
CA LEU A 488 -13.81 -15.88 -41.82
C LEU A 488 -14.69 -16.64 -42.81
N LEU A 489 -14.41 -16.51 -44.11
CA LEU A 489 -14.96 -17.35 -45.18
C LEU A 489 -13.82 -18.08 -45.90
#